data_AF-A0A1V4VWF7-F1
#
_entry.id   AF-A0A1V4VWF7-F1
#
_cell.length_a   1.000
_cell.length_b   1.000
_cell.length_c   1.000
_cell.angle_alpha   90.00
_cell.angle_beta   90.00
_cell.angle_gamma   90.00
#
_symmetry.space_group_name_H-M   'P 1'
#
loop_
_entity.id
_entity.type
_entity.pdbx_description
1 polymer ?
#
loop_
_entity_poly.entity_id
_entity_poly.type
_entity_poly.pdbx_seq_one_letter_code
_entity_poly.pdbx_strand_id
1 'polypeptide(L)'
;MQVNLTAVGARVFRNNTAVAWAGKVVKVFQPTKLILMPGDVVIRQAFPIHAGLCEGSSDLIGISRPSGRFVAVEVKSGSGRLTKHQSNFINFVLESGGIAFKATSPEEAVIEYQRQL
;
A
#
# COMPACT_ATOMS: atom_id res chain seq x y z
N MET A 1 1.31 8.86 -12.17
CA MET A 1 2.54 8.38 -11.49
C MET A 1 2.94 6.97 -11.95
N GLN A 2 2.13 5.93 -11.74
CA GLN A 2 2.45 4.55 -12.14
C GLN A 2 2.83 4.39 -13.63
N VAL A 3 2.06 4.98 -14.55
CA VAL A 3 2.35 4.93 -16.00
C VAL A 3 3.69 5.59 -16.34
N ASN A 4 3.99 6.75 -15.72
CA ASN A 4 5.24 7.47 -15.98
C ASN A 4 6.46 6.71 -15.45
N LEU A 5 6.37 6.14 -14.25
CA LEU A 5 7.41 5.28 -13.69
C LEU A 5 7.65 4.03 -14.55
N THR A 6 6.58 3.47 -15.13
CA THR A 6 6.64 2.34 -16.07
C THR A 6 7.45 2.67 -17.32
N ALA A 7 7.36 3.90 -17.82
CA ALA A 7 8.08 4.36 -19.00
C ALA A 7 9.60 4.48 -18.77
N VAL A 8 10.03 4.70 -17.52
CA VAL A 8 11.46 4.83 -17.15
C VAL A 8 12.04 3.57 -16.49
N GLY A 9 11.30 2.46 -16.49
CA GLY A 9 11.81 1.15 -16.09
C GLY A 9 11.32 0.63 -14.74
N ALA A 10 10.54 1.39 -13.98
CA ALA A 10 9.92 0.91 -12.73
C ALA A 10 8.54 0.30 -12.98
N ARG A 11 8.34 -0.96 -12.63
CA ARG A 11 7.01 -1.59 -12.60
C ARG A 11 6.45 -1.53 -11.19
N VAL A 12 5.62 -0.52 -10.93
CA VAL A 12 4.97 -0.31 -9.62
C VAL A 12 3.47 -0.59 -9.67
N PHE A 13 2.90 -0.93 -8.52
CA PHE A 13 1.48 -1.16 -8.29
C PHE A 13 1.07 -0.59 -6.93
N ARG A 14 -0.23 -0.36 -6.74
CA ARG A 14 -0.76 0.13 -5.46
C ARG A 14 -0.57 -0.90 -4.35
N ASN A 15 -0.02 -0.43 -3.24
CA ASN A 15 -0.01 -1.11 -1.97
C ASN A 15 -1.10 -0.47 -1.09
N ASN A 16 -1.97 -1.29 -0.52
CA ASN A 16 -3.05 -0.82 0.34
C ASN A 16 -2.88 -1.44 1.72
N THR A 17 -2.53 -0.63 2.71
CA THR A 17 -2.57 -1.01 4.12
C THR A 17 -3.97 -0.80 4.65
N ALA A 18 -4.68 -1.89 4.89
CA ALA A 18 -6.05 -1.86 5.38
C ALA A 18 -6.32 -3.04 6.32
N VAL A 19 -7.36 -2.89 7.14
CA VAL A 19 -7.92 -4.01 7.89
C VAL A 19 -9.08 -4.58 7.09
N ALA A 20 -8.96 -5.85 6.71
CA ALA A 20 -10.09 -6.64 6.25
C ALA A 20 -10.67 -7.42 7.43
N TRP A 21 -11.97 -7.70 7.40
CA TRP A 21 -12.61 -8.58 8.35
C TRP A 21 -12.94 -9.88 7.65
N ALA A 22 -12.42 -11.00 8.18
CA ALA A 22 -12.78 -12.34 7.73
C ALA A 22 -13.58 -13.03 8.82
N GLY A 23 -14.39 -14.01 8.45
CA GLY A 23 -15.17 -14.82 9.39
C GLY A 23 -15.34 -16.23 8.87
N LYS A 24 -15.96 -17.09 9.67
CA LYS A 24 -16.27 -18.46 9.26
C LYS A 24 -17.66 -18.55 8.64
N VAL A 25 -17.82 -19.45 7.68
CA VAL A 25 -19.15 -19.84 7.18
C VAL A 25 -19.88 -20.54 8.32
N VAL A 26 -20.89 -19.88 8.88
CA VAL A 26 -21.76 -20.45 9.91
C VAL A 26 -23.00 -21.00 9.22
N LYS A 27 -23.22 -22.31 9.34
CA LYS A 27 -24.49 -22.93 8.95
C LYS A 27 -25.50 -22.74 10.08
N VAL A 28 -26.64 -22.14 9.76
CA VAL A 28 -27.74 -21.94 10.69
C VAL A 28 -28.71 -23.10 10.52
N PHE A 29 -28.89 -23.91 11.57
CA PHE A 29 -29.70 -25.15 11.52
C PHE A 29 -31.15 -24.97 11.96
N GLN A 30 -31.49 -23.80 12.52
CA GLN A 30 -32.83 -23.45 12.96
C GLN A 30 -33.15 -22.00 12.56
N PRO A 31 -34.40 -21.67 12.19
CA PRO A 31 -34.79 -20.29 11.89
C PRO A 31 -34.35 -19.33 13.01
N THR A 32 -33.58 -18.32 12.64
CA THR A 32 -33.03 -17.33 13.58
C THR A 32 -33.40 -15.94 13.10
N LYS A 33 -33.95 -15.09 13.98
CA LYS A 33 -34.29 -13.70 13.65
C LYS A 33 -33.06 -12.80 13.83
N LEU A 34 -32.73 -12.04 12.79
CA LEU A 34 -31.78 -10.93 12.86
C LEU A 34 -32.50 -9.65 12.46
N ILE A 35 -32.40 -8.61 13.28
CA ILE A 35 -32.88 -7.27 12.93
C ILE A 35 -31.65 -6.46 12.52
N LEU A 36 -31.66 -5.97 11.28
CA LEU A 36 -30.58 -5.19 10.68
C LEU A 36 -31.15 -3.89 10.11
N MET A 37 -30.33 -2.86 10.08
CA MET A 37 -30.62 -1.57 9.48
C MET A 37 -29.99 -1.46 8.09
N PRO A 38 -30.47 -0.54 7.23
CA PRO A 38 -29.83 -0.28 5.94
C PRO A 38 -28.35 0.08 6.12
N GLY A 39 -27.47 -0.68 5.45
CA GLY A 39 -26.02 -0.51 5.52
C GLY A 39 -25.29 -1.47 6.47
N ASP A 40 -26.01 -2.21 7.31
CA ASP A 40 -25.38 -3.19 8.20
C ASP A 40 -24.77 -4.36 7.42
N VAL A 41 -23.55 -4.75 7.81
CA VAL A 41 -22.86 -5.93 7.31
C VAL A 41 -22.54 -6.86 8.49
N VAL A 42 -22.94 -8.12 8.39
CA VAL A 42 -22.72 -9.12 9.45
C VAL A 42 -21.70 -10.16 9.00
N ILE A 43 -20.57 -10.20 9.71
CA ILE A 43 -19.55 -11.25 9.60
C ILE A 43 -19.54 -12.02 10.91
N ARG A 44 -19.85 -13.32 10.88
CA ARG A 44 -19.89 -14.16 12.10
C ARG A 44 -18.49 -14.69 12.44
N GLN A 45 -18.19 -14.74 13.74
CA GLN A 45 -16.87 -15.12 14.26
C GLN A 45 -15.75 -14.34 13.57
N ALA A 46 -15.96 -13.02 13.46
CA ALA A 46 -15.06 -12.16 12.72
C ALA A 46 -13.70 -12.02 13.43
N PHE A 47 -12.64 -12.03 12.66
CA PHE A 47 -11.30 -11.67 13.10
C PHE A 47 -10.65 -10.72 12.09
N PRO A 48 -9.78 -9.80 12.57
CA PRO A 48 -9.12 -8.85 11.70
C PRO A 48 -8.01 -9.52 10.90
N ILE A 49 -7.88 -9.11 9.64
CA ILE A 49 -6.74 -9.39 8.77
C ILE A 49 -6.09 -8.04 8.45
N HIS A 50 -4.88 -7.85 8.94
CA HIS A 50 -4.06 -6.69 8.57
C HIS A 50 -3.39 -6.98 7.23
N ALA A 51 -3.84 -6.28 6.17
CA ALA A 51 -3.29 -6.37 4.83
C ALA A 51 -2.27 -5.26 4.56
N GLY A 52 -1.42 -5.46 3.55
CA GLY A 52 -0.30 -4.59 3.21
C GLY A 52 1.03 -5.18 3.68
N LEU A 53 2.11 -4.40 3.57
CA LEU A 53 3.45 -4.83 3.99
C LEU A 53 3.69 -4.58 5.49
N CYS A 54 3.56 -3.32 5.91
CA CYS A 54 3.67 -2.90 7.31
C CYS A 54 3.01 -1.53 7.49
N GLU A 55 2.80 -1.12 8.75
CA GLU A 55 2.38 0.25 9.04
C GLU A 55 3.36 1.26 8.44
N GLY A 56 2.84 2.23 7.69
CA GLY A 56 3.65 3.25 7.01
C GLY A 56 4.35 2.78 5.73
N SER A 57 4.11 1.56 5.24
CA SER A 57 4.61 1.16 3.92
C SER A 57 4.06 2.05 2.82
N SER A 58 4.88 2.34 1.81
CA SER A 58 4.55 3.30 0.74
C SER A 58 3.34 2.92 -0.09
N ASP A 59 2.61 3.93 -0.59
CA ASP A 59 1.39 3.76 -1.42
C ASP A 59 1.63 2.98 -2.72
N LEU A 60 2.80 3.14 -3.34
CA LEU A 60 3.20 2.40 -4.53
C LEU A 60 4.43 1.56 -4.21
N ILE A 61 4.40 0.29 -4.58
CA ILE A 61 5.54 -0.62 -4.45
C ILE A 61 5.77 -1.36 -5.76
N GLY A 62 6.97 -1.88 -5.98
CA GLY A 62 7.26 -2.67 -7.16
C GLY A 62 8.73 -2.94 -7.37
N ILE A 63 9.11 -3.12 -8.64
CA ILE A 63 10.45 -3.56 -9.03
C ILE A 63 10.99 -2.66 -10.14
N SER A 64 12.25 -2.22 -9.97
CA SER A 64 13.04 -1.54 -11.00
C SER A 64 13.60 -2.56 -11.99
N ARG A 65 13.46 -2.31 -13.29
CA ARG A 65 14.04 -3.14 -14.36
C ARG A 65 15.20 -2.39 -15.03
N PRO A 66 16.29 -3.07 -15.39
CA PRO A 66 16.55 -4.50 -15.21
C PRO A 66 17.15 -4.88 -13.84
N SER A 67 17.43 -3.89 -12.98
CA SER A 67 18.21 -4.09 -11.74
C SER A 67 17.59 -5.08 -10.74
N GLY A 68 16.26 -5.27 -10.79
CA GLY A 68 15.54 -6.10 -9.82
C GLY A 68 15.36 -5.43 -8.45
N ARG A 69 15.81 -4.19 -8.27
CA ARG A 69 15.72 -3.47 -6.99
C ARG A 69 14.26 -3.21 -6.62
N PHE A 70 13.93 -3.38 -5.34
CA PHE A 70 12.62 -3.01 -4.81
C PHE A 70 12.42 -1.50 -4.91
N VAL A 71 11.24 -1.07 -5.34
CA VAL A 71 10.86 0.35 -5.49
C VAL A 71 9.70 0.65 -4.56
N ALA A 72 9.80 1.74 -3.79
CA ALA A 72 8.74 2.25 -2.94
C ALA A 72 8.54 3.76 -3.16
N VAL A 73 7.32 4.17 -3.48
CA VAL A 73 6.99 5.59 -3.70
C VAL A 73 5.82 5.97 -2.81
N GLU A 74 6.10 6.84 -1.85
CA GLU A 74 5.07 7.44 -0.99
C GLU A 74 4.46 8.65 -1.68
N VAL A 75 3.15 8.61 -1.93
CA VAL A 75 2.45 9.63 -2.70
C VAL A 75 1.82 10.63 -1.74
N LYS A 76 2.14 11.92 -1.91
CA LYS A 76 1.51 13.00 -1.13
C LYS A 76 0.85 14.02 -2.04
N SER A 77 -0.27 14.57 -1.60
CA SER A 77 -0.83 15.78 -2.20
C SER A 77 -0.22 17.03 -1.54
N GLY A 78 0.17 18.02 -2.36
CA GLY A 78 0.69 19.31 -1.89
C GLY A 78 1.88 19.19 -0.93
N SER A 79 1.83 19.90 0.20
CA SER A 79 2.90 19.95 1.20
C SER A 79 2.89 18.79 2.21
N GLY A 80 2.20 17.69 1.90
CA GLY A 80 2.10 16.53 2.79
C GLY A 80 3.46 16.05 3.30
N ARG A 81 3.60 16.01 4.64
CA ARG A 81 4.79 15.53 5.33
C ARG A 81 4.70 14.02 5.56
N LEU A 82 5.85 13.37 5.58
CA LEU A 82 5.94 11.95 5.97
C LEU A 82 5.65 11.81 7.46
N THR A 83 4.91 10.76 7.82
CA THR A 83 4.84 10.32 9.21
C THR A 83 6.14 9.62 9.61
N LYS A 84 6.38 9.42 10.91
CA LYS A 84 7.56 8.69 11.41
C LYS A 84 7.66 7.28 10.80
N HIS A 85 6.53 6.56 10.74
CA HIS A 85 6.49 5.20 10.16
C HIS A 85 6.83 5.19 8.67
N GLN A 86 6.32 6.19 7.91
CA GLN A 86 6.62 6.31 6.49
C GLN A 86 8.09 6.64 6.22
N SER A 87 8.67 7.56 6.99
CA SER A 87 10.11 7.85 6.91
C SER A 87 10.95 6.63 7.25
N ASN A 88 10.58 5.88 8.29
CA ASN A 88 11.28 4.66 8.68
C ASN A 88 11.23 3.60 7.56
N PHE A 89 10.08 3.42 6.92
CA PHE A 89 9.94 2.48 5.80
C PHE A 89 10.79 2.88 4.60
N ILE A 90 10.76 4.16 4.21
CA ILE A 90 11.59 4.69 3.12
C ILE A 90 13.07 4.46 3.41
N ASN A 91 13.53 4.81 4.61
CA ASN A 91 14.92 4.62 5.02
C ASN A 91 15.31 3.14 5.00
N PHE A 92 14.46 2.27 5.54
CA PHE A 92 14.70 0.83 5.51
C PHE A 92 14.89 0.30 4.08
N VAL A 93 14.04 0.73 3.13
CA VAL A 93 14.16 0.31 1.73
C VAL A 93 15.47 0.82 1.12
N LEU A 94 15.84 2.09 1.36
CA LEU A 94 17.09 2.68 0.87
C LEU A 94 18.31 1.95 1.44
N GLU A 95 18.34 1.74 2.76
CA GLU A 95 19.42 1.03 3.47
C GLU A 95 19.54 -0.44 3.02
N SER A 96 18.44 -1.04 2.57
CA SER A 96 18.40 -2.40 2.00
C SER A 96 18.78 -2.45 0.52
N GLY A 97 19.23 -1.35 -0.08
CA GLY A 97 19.62 -1.28 -1.49
C GLY A 97 18.45 -1.12 -2.47
N GLY A 98 17.24 -0.86 -1.99
CA GLY A 98 16.09 -0.50 -2.81
C GLY A 98 16.16 0.95 -3.30
N ILE A 99 15.08 1.38 -3.97
CA ILE A 99 14.84 2.75 -4.41
C ILE A 99 13.59 3.22 -3.67
N ALA A 100 13.70 4.29 -2.87
CA ALA A 100 12.53 4.82 -2.18
C ALA A 100 12.56 6.34 -2.06
N PHE A 101 11.38 6.95 -2.20
CA PHE A 101 11.22 8.40 -2.11
C PHE A 101 9.76 8.81 -1.91
N LYS A 102 9.57 10.07 -1.50
CA LYS A 102 8.28 10.75 -1.53
C LYS A 102 8.12 11.45 -2.89
N ALA A 103 6.93 11.43 -3.46
CA ALA A 103 6.61 12.24 -4.64
C ALA A 103 5.22 12.87 -4.52
N THR A 104 5.08 14.08 -5.05
CA THR A 104 3.83 14.84 -5.07
C THR A 104 3.24 14.98 -6.47
N SER A 105 4.05 14.74 -7.51
CA SER A 105 3.61 14.71 -8.89
C SER A 105 4.20 13.54 -9.68
N PRO A 106 3.58 13.13 -10.79
CA PRO A 106 4.14 12.13 -11.68
C PRO A 106 5.54 12.51 -12.23
N GLU A 107 5.81 13.79 -12.44
CA GLU A 107 7.07 14.31 -12.98
C GLU A 107 8.18 14.23 -11.92
N GLU A 108 7.88 14.66 -10.69
CA GLU A 108 8.79 14.54 -9.54
C GLU A 108 9.16 13.08 -9.30
N ALA A 109 8.19 12.17 -9.40
CA ALA A 109 8.44 10.74 -9.24
C ALA A 109 9.43 10.18 -10.27
N VAL A 110 9.38 10.67 -11.52
CA VAL A 110 10.34 10.25 -12.56
C VAL A 110 11.74 10.79 -12.25
N ILE A 111 11.84 12.06 -11.86
CA ILE A 111 13.10 12.70 -11.52
C ILE A 111 13.78 11.98 -10.34
N GLU A 112 13.04 11.76 -9.25
CA GLU A 112 13.58 11.09 -8.06
C GLU A 112 13.96 9.63 -8.33
N TYR A 113 13.16 8.91 -9.11
CA TYR A 113 13.50 7.56 -9.52
C TYR A 113 14.83 7.50 -10.31
N GLN A 114 14.99 8.38 -11.31
CA GLN A 114 16.19 8.41 -12.15
C GLN A 114 17.45 8.83 -11.39
N ARG A 115 17.33 9.64 -10.33
CA ARG A 115 18.45 10.01 -9.46
C ARG A 115 19.04 8.86 -8.66
N GLN A 116 18.28 7.77 -8.49
CA GLN A 116 18.65 6.63 -7.63
C GLN A 116 19.01 5.36 -8.42
N LEU A 117 19.02 5.43 -9.76
CA LEU A 117 19.49 4.35 -10.64
C LEU A 117 21.02 4.25 -10.61
#